data_AF-A0A7X8B0D3-F1
#
_entry.id   AF-A0A7X8B0D3-F1
#
_cell.length_a   1.000
_cell.length_b   1.000
_cell.length_c   1.000
_cell.angle_alpha   90.00
_cell.angle_beta   90.00
_cell.angle_gamma   90.00
#
_symmetry.space_group_name_H-M   'P 1'
#
loop_
_entity.id
_entity.type
_entity.pdbx_description
1 polymer ?
#
loop_
_entity_poly.entity_id
_entity_poly.type
_entity_poly.pdbx_seq_one_letter_code
_entity_poly.pdbx_strand_id
1 'polypeptide(L)'
;MGVFQTGDSWAGFVLRVTLGFVMLPHGAQKLLGWFGGAGFQGTIQIFSEKLHIHPFLTVLVILSESVGSIGLVLGFFTRVCAFGSLCVMTGAILLVHWPYGFFMNCYGTQMGEGFEFHLLAIGISLALLAVGGGRWSVDGAITNALGYRSRRETRGIRL
;
A
#
# COMPACT_ATOMS: atom_id res chain seq x y z
N MET A 1 -5.95 18.97 -1.72
CA MET A 1 -5.33 17.99 -0.82
C MET A 1 -3.88 17.85 -1.22
N GLY A 2 -2.96 18.36 -0.41
CA GLY A 2 -1.51 18.19 -0.64
C GLY A 2 -1.07 16.77 -0.27
N VAL A 3 0.04 16.30 -0.86
CA VAL A 3 0.55 14.94 -0.65
C VAL A 3 0.84 14.63 0.82
N PHE A 4 1.36 15.62 1.56
CA PHE A 4 1.65 15.50 3.00
C PHE A 4 0.46 15.88 3.91
N GLN A 5 -0.63 16.40 3.35
CA GLN A 5 -1.77 16.83 4.16
C GLN A 5 -2.52 15.61 4.72
N THR A 6 -2.66 15.60 6.04
CA THR A 6 -3.35 14.54 6.76
C THR A 6 -4.12 15.05 7.98
N GLY A 7 -5.17 14.32 8.36
CA GLY A 7 -5.93 14.60 9.58
C GLY A 7 -5.26 14.08 10.85
N ASP A 8 -5.69 14.59 11.99
CA ASP A 8 -5.19 14.18 13.32
C ASP A 8 -5.99 13.00 13.90
N SER A 9 -6.23 11.97 13.08
CA SER A 9 -7.07 10.82 13.44
C SER A 9 -6.26 9.55 13.68
N TRP A 10 -6.76 8.71 14.61
CA TRP A 10 -6.22 7.36 14.83
C TRP A 10 -6.57 6.40 13.68
N ALA A 11 -7.66 6.66 12.95
CA ALA A 11 -8.08 5.83 11.83
C ALA A 11 -7.00 5.72 10.75
N GLY A 12 -6.40 6.83 10.33
CA GLY A 12 -5.32 6.81 9.33
C GLY A 12 -4.09 6.03 9.80
N PHE A 13 -3.76 6.11 11.10
CA PHE A 13 -2.67 5.35 11.71
C PHE A 13 -2.92 3.85 11.66
N VAL A 14 -4.09 3.39 12.12
CA VAL A 14 -4.44 1.96 12.10
C VAL A 14 -4.42 1.43 10.67
N LEU A 15 -5.09 2.13 9.75
CA LEU A 15 -5.17 1.73 8.35
C LEU A 15 -3.79 1.57 7.69
N ARG A 16 -2.89 2.56 7.83
CA ARG A 16 -1.58 2.50 7.17
C ARG A 16 -0.65 1.48 7.80
N VAL A 17 -0.69 1.32 9.12
CA VAL A 17 0.16 0.36 9.82
C VAL A 17 -0.30 -1.06 9.49
N THR A 18 -1.60 -1.33 9.52
CA THR A 18 -2.14 -2.64 9.13
C THR A 18 -1.82 -2.97 7.67
N LEU A 19 -2.12 -2.06 6.74
CA LEU A 19 -1.82 -2.30 5.32
C LEU A 19 -0.32 -2.49 5.09
N GLY A 20 0.53 -1.65 5.68
CA GLY A 20 1.98 -1.74 5.54
C GLY A 20 2.54 -3.05 6.09
N PHE A 21 2.13 -3.49 7.28
CA PHE A 21 2.60 -4.77 7.83
C PHE A 21 2.14 -5.98 7.04
N VAL A 22 0.94 -5.93 6.50
CA VAL A 22 0.38 -7.01 5.67
C VAL A 22 1.09 -7.07 4.31
N MET A 23 1.38 -5.92 3.70
CA MET A 23 2.02 -5.84 2.38
C MET A 23 3.54 -6.10 2.42
N LEU A 24 4.21 -5.78 3.53
CA LEU A 24 5.68 -5.87 3.65
C LEU A 24 6.24 -7.29 3.42
N PRO A 25 5.64 -8.39 3.94
CA PRO A 25 6.06 -9.74 3.62
C PRO A 25 6.03 -10.06 2.12
N HIS A 26 5.02 -9.59 1.39
CA HIS A 26 4.94 -9.76 -0.06
C HIS A 26 6.08 -9.03 -0.77
N GLY A 27 6.37 -7.79 -0.33
CA GLY A 27 7.53 -7.04 -0.82
C GLY A 27 8.85 -7.74 -0.51
N ALA A 28 9.00 -8.32 0.69
CA ALA A 28 10.20 -9.05 1.10
C ALA A 28 10.40 -10.35 0.30
N GLN A 29 9.32 -11.07 -0.02
CA GLN A 29 9.35 -12.22 -0.93
C GLN A 29 9.88 -11.82 -2.31
N LYS A 30 9.37 -10.71 -2.84
CA LYS A 30 9.72 -10.26 -4.20
C LYS A 30 11.06 -9.55 -4.29
N LEU A 31 11.50 -8.83 -3.25
CA LEU A 31 12.76 -8.08 -3.24
C LEU A 31 13.93 -8.94 -2.75
N LEU A 32 13.75 -9.61 -1.60
CA LEU A 32 14.83 -10.26 -0.85
C LEU A 32 14.80 -11.78 -0.93
N GLY A 33 13.70 -12.37 -1.42
CA GLY A 33 13.52 -13.82 -1.45
C GLY A 33 13.19 -14.41 -0.08
N TRP A 34 12.76 -13.57 0.87
CA TRP A 34 12.34 -14.04 2.19
C TRP A 34 11.08 -14.88 2.11
N PHE A 35 10.81 -15.69 3.13
CA PHE A 35 9.58 -16.51 3.22
C PHE A 35 9.37 -17.44 2.01
N GLY A 36 10.46 -17.94 1.42
CA GLY A 36 10.41 -18.78 0.22
C GLY A 36 10.07 -18.04 -1.07
N GLY A 37 10.18 -16.71 -1.09
CA GLY A 37 9.97 -15.88 -2.28
C GLY A 37 11.08 -16.02 -3.33
N ALA A 38 10.78 -15.59 -4.56
CA ALA A 38 11.70 -15.71 -5.69
C ALA A 38 12.85 -14.68 -5.68
N GLY A 39 12.79 -13.66 -4.81
CA GLY A 39 13.75 -12.55 -4.81
C GLY A 39 13.67 -11.69 -6.06
N PHE A 40 14.50 -10.65 -6.14
CA PHE A 40 14.37 -9.61 -7.16
C PHE A 40 14.44 -10.14 -8.60
N GLN A 41 15.52 -10.85 -8.94
CA GLN A 41 15.74 -11.40 -10.28
C GLN A 41 14.68 -12.45 -10.65
N GLY A 42 14.39 -13.37 -9.72
CA GLY A 42 13.39 -14.42 -9.94
C GLY A 42 11.98 -13.84 -10.12
N THR A 43 11.63 -12.78 -9.40
CA THR A 43 10.34 -12.10 -9.56
C THR A 43 10.24 -11.44 -10.95
N ILE A 44 11.28 -10.75 -11.40
CA ILE A 44 11.31 -10.15 -12.75
C ILE A 44 11.11 -11.24 -13.81
N GLN A 45 11.82 -12.35 -13.69
CA GLN A 45 11.72 -13.47 -14.62
C GLN A 45 10.30 -14.07 -14.63
N ILE A 46 9.75 -14.40 -13.46
CA ILE A 46 8.40 -14.97 -13.32
C ILE A 46 7.33 -14.03 -13.91
N PHE A 47 7.42 -12.73 -13.62
CA PHE A 47 6.45 -11.75 -14.13
C PHE A 47 6.56 -11.57 -15.64
N SER A 48 7.78 -11.60 -16.19
CA SER A 48 8.02 -11.51 -17.63
C SER A 48 7.52 -12.76 -18.36
N GLU A 49 7.83 -13.95 -17.86
CA GLU A 49 7.53 -15.22 -18.53
C GLU A 49 6.08 -15.67 -18.36
N LYS A 50 5.51 -15.52 -17.15
CA LYS A 50 4.16 -16.01 -16.86
C LYS A 50 3.08 -14.97 -17.07
N LEU A 51 3.37 -13.71 -16.71
CA LEU A 51 2.38 -12.63 -16.75
C LEU A 51 2.61 -11.67 -17.92
N HIS A 52 3.68 -11.84 -18.70
CA HIS A 52 4.05 -10.97 -19.81
C HIS A 52 4.15 -9.48 -19.41
N ILE A 53 4.55 -9.22 -18.15
CA ILE A 53 4.68 -7.87 -17.60
C ILE A 53 6.09 -7.34 -17.89
N HIS A 54 6.16 -6.12 -18.42
CA HIS A 54 7.43 -5.46 -18.69
C HIS A 54 8.25 -5.26 -17.38
N PRO A 55 9.57 -5.53 -17.37
CA PRO A 55 10.40 -5.49 -16.16
C PRO A 55 10.30 -4.19 -15.36
N PHE A 56 10.15 -3.05 -16.06
CA PHE A 56 9.95 -1.75 -15.42
C PHE A 56 8.72 -1.73 -14.47
N LEU A 57 7.59 -2.29 -14.91
CA LEU A 57 6.37 -2.37 -14.08
C LEU A 57 6.57 -3.34 -12.91
N THR A 58 7.27 -4.45 -13.13
CA THR A 58 7.62 -5.39 -12.06
C THR A 58 8.46 -4.73 -10.98
N VAL A 59 9.44 -3.89 -11.35
CA VAL A 59 10.23 -3.11 -10.38
C VAL A 59 9.33 -2.16 -9.58
N LEU A 60 8.35 -1.50 -10.22
CA LEU A 60 7.40 -0.65 -9.51
C LEU A 60 6.54 -1.45 -8.50
N VAL A 61 6.10 -2.66 -8.87
CA VAL A 61 5.39 -3.57 -7.94
C VAL A 61 6.27 -3.91 -6.75
N ILE A 62 7.53 -4.32 -7.00
CA ILE A 62 8.49 -4.67 -5.95
C ILE A 62 8.70 -3.48 -5.01
N LEU A 63 8.97 -2.29 -5.54
CA LEU A 63 9.19 -1.09 -4.74
C LEU A 63 7.94 -0.70 -3.96
N SER A 64 6.75 -0.82 -4.56
CA SER A 64 5.50 -0.49 -3.90
C SER A 64 5.21 -1.41 -2.70
N GLU A 65 5.44 -2.71 -2.84
CA GLU A 65 5.17 -3.67 -1.75
C GLU A 65 6.28 -3.71 -0.70
N SER A 66 7.51 -3.33 -1.04
CA SER A 66 8.63 -3.30 -0.11
C SER A 66 8.79 -1.91 0.54
N VAL A 67 9.46 -1.00 -0.17
CA VAL A 67 9.74 0.37 0.30
C VAL A 67 8.44 1.14 0.53
N GLY A 68 7.44 0.96 -0.31
CA GLY A 68 6.12 1.59 -0.13
C GLY A 68 5.42 1.12 1.15
N SER A 69 5.55 -0.16 1.52
CA SER A 69 5.00 -0.67 2.79
C SER A 69 5.73 -0.11 4.00
N ILE A 70 7.05 0.04 3.94
CA ILE A 70 7.82 0.74 4.98
C ILE A 70 7.36 2.20 5.08
N GLY A 71 7.17 2.86 3.94
CA GLY A 71 6.62 4.21 3.85
C GLY A 71 5.24 4.33 4.51
N LEU A 72 4.34 3.36 4.31
CA LEU A 72 3.03 3.31 4.99
C LEU A 72 3.16 3.18 6.52
N VAL A 73 4.00 2.25 7.00
CA VAL A 73 4.21 2.05 8.45
C VAL A 73 4.79 3.29 9.11
N LEU A 74 5.68 4.02 8.44
CA LEU A 74 6.21 5.30 8.93
C LEU A 74 5.23 6.47 8.72
N GLY A 75 4.31 6.34 7.76
CA GLY A 75 3.41 7.41 7.35
C GLY A 75 4.15 8.50 6.59
N PHE A 76 5.07 8.10 5.73
CA PHE A 76 5.85 8.95 4.84
C PHE A 76 5.37 8.74 3.41
N PHE A 77 4.96 9.84 2.75
CA PHE A 77 4.28 9.80 1.45
C PHE A 77 3.07 8.86 1.43
N THR A 78 2.27 8.86 2.50
CA THR A 78 1.20 7.87 2.74
C THR A 78 0.28 7.72 1.53
N ARG A 79 -0.14 8.83 0.92
CA ARG A 79 -1.04 8.80 -0.26
C ARG A 79 -0.37 8.14 -1.47
N VAL A 80 0.92 8.39 -1.71
CA VAL A 80 1.66 7.78 -2.83
C VAL A 80 1.84 6.29 -2.59
N CYS A 81 2.24 5.90 -1.38
CA CYS A 81 2.40 4.49 -1.04
C CYS A 81 1.07 3.72 -1.10
N ALA A 82 -0.02 4.33 -0.60
CA ALA A 82 -1.36 3.75 -0.67
C ALA A 82 -1.86 3.59 -2.11
N PHE A 83 -1.56 4.56 -2.99
CA PHE A 83 -1.84 4.47 -4.42
C PHE A 83 -1.09 3.30 -5.08
N GLY A 84 0.21 3.16 -4.75
CA GLY A 84 1.01 2.02 -5.21
C GLY A 84 0.37 0.68 -4.81
N SER A 85 0.03 0.51 -3.53
CA SER A 85 -0.65 -0.69 -3.04
C SER A 85 -1.99 -0.93 -3.73
N LEU A 86 -2.76 0.12 -4.02
CA LEU A 86 -4.02 0.01 -4.76
C LEU A 86 -3.79 -0.55 -6.16
N CYS A 87 -2.82 -0.02 -6.91
CA CYS A 87 -2.48 -0.51 -8.23
C CYS A 87 -2.00 -1.96 -8.20
N VAL A 88 -1.14 -2.32 -7.24
CA VAL A 88 -0.63 -3.69 -7.08
C VAL A 88 -1.77 -4.67 -6.79
N MET A 89 -2.62 -4.37 -5.82
CA MET A 89 -3.75 -5.25 -5.47
C MET A 89 -4.72 -5.37 -6.63
N THR A 90 -5.02 -4.29 -7.34
CA THR A 90 -5.89 -4.32 -8.51
C THR A 90 -5.30 -5.18 -9.63
N GLY A 91 -4.00 -5.03 -9.92
CA GLY A 91 -3.29 -5.86 -10.90
C GLY A 91 -3.28 -7.34 -10.50
N ALA A 92 -3.06 -7.65 -9.22
CA ALA A 92 -3.10 -9.02 -8.72
C ALA A 92 -4.48 -9.66 -8.93
N ILE A 93 -5.57 -8.93 -8.67
CA ILE A 93 -6.93 -9.42 -8.98
C ILE A 93 -7.05 -9.73 -10.46
N LEU A 94 -6.81 -8.75 -11.33
CA LEU A 94 -7.10 -8.87 -12.76
C LEU A 94 -6.23 -9.91 -13.46
N LEU A 95 -4.98 -10.06 -13.04
CA LEU A 95 -4.00 -10.90 -13.75
C LEU A 95 -3.87 -12.30 -13.16
N VAL A 96 -4.22 -12.50 -11.89
CA VAL A 96 -3.95 -13.77 -11.18
C VAL A 96 -5.20 -14.32 -10.51
N HIS A 97 -5.91 -13.51 -9.72
CA HIS A 97 -6.93 -14.04 -8.80
C HIS A 97 -8.35 -14.08 -9.35
N TRP A 98 -8.66 -13.34 -10.41
CA TRP A 98 -9.99 -13.28 -11.02
C TRP A 98 -10.59 -14.66 -11.35
N PRO A 99 -9.84 -15.62 -11.95
CA PRO A 99 -10.38 -16.92 -12.32
C PRO A 99 -10.76 -17.81 -11.12
N TYR A 100 -10.20 -17.54 -9.93
CA TYR A 100 -10.43 -18.35 -8.73
C TYR A 100 -11.63 -17.88 -7.89
N GLY A 101 -12.29 -16.79 -8.31
CA GLY A 101 -13.50 -16.28 -7.65
C GLY A 101 -13.21 -15.48 -6.37
N PHE A 102 -14.24 -15.27 -5.56
CA PHE A 102 -14.18 -14.33 -4.43
C PHE A 102 -13.38 -14.86 -3.24
N PHE A 103 -13.73 -16.05 -2.74
CA PHE A 103 -13.28 -16.54 -1.44
C PHE A 103 -11.81 -16.99 -1.41
N MET A 104 -11.11 -16.65 -0.34
CA MET A 104 -9.78 -17.19 -0.05
C MET A 104 -9.81 -18.72 0.04
N ASN A 105 -8.72 -19.38 -0.35
CA ASN A 105 -8.59 -20.83 -0.30
C ASN A 105 -8.02 -21.31 1.04
N CYS A 106 -8.55 -20.80 2.15
CA CYS A 106 -8.04 -21.07 3.50
C CYS A 106 -8.03 -22.56 3.88
N TYR A 107 -8.87 -23.37 3.23
CA TYR A 107 -9.01 -24.82 3.47
C TYR A 107 -8.34 -25.68 2.39
N GLY A 108 -7.69 -25.08 1.39
CA GLY A 108 -7.03 -25.82 0.30
C GLY A 108 -7.99 -26.55 -0.65
N THR A 109 -9.27 -26.18 -0.66
CA THR A 109 -10.31 -26.82 -1.48
C THR A 109 -10.43 -26.26 -2.90
N GLN A 110 -9.74 -25.14 -3.20
CA GLN A 110 -9.71 -24.48 -4.50
C GLN A 110 -8.35 -24.66 -5.19
N MET A 111 -8.30 -24.44 -6.50
CA MET A 111 -7.07 -24.52 -7.31
C MET A 111 -6.14 -23.31 -7.12
N GLY A 112 -6.62 -22.22 -6.54
CA GLY A 112 -5.89 -20.99 -6.30
C GLY A 112 -6.61 -20.12 -5.28
N GLU A 113 -5.97 -19.03 -4.87
CA GLU A 113 -6.56 -18.07 -3.94
C GLU A 113 -7.54 -17.14 -4.67
N GLY A 114 -8.72 -16.89 -4.09
CA GLY A 114 -9.63 -15.85 -4.58
C GLY A 114 -9.11 -14.42 -4.41
N PHE A 115 -10.00 -13.43 -4.51
CA PHE A 115 -9.63 -12.00 -4.42
C PHE A 115 -10.19 -11.21 -3.22
N GLU A 116 -10.87 -11.86 -2.27
CA GLU A 116 -11.44 -11.23 -1.07
C GLU A 116 -10.44 -10.34 -0.30
N PHE A 117 -9.25 -10.86 -0.01
CA PHE A 117 -8.20 -10.11 0.69
C PHE A 117 -7.74 -8.86 -0.08
N HIS A 118 -7.61 -8.98 -1.40
CA HIS A 118 -7.17 -7.87 -2.27
C HIS A 118 -8.18 -6.72 -2.24
N LEU A 119 -9.49 -7.02 -2.17
CA LEU A 119 -10.53 -6.01 -2.05
C LEU A 119 -10.44 -5.24 -0.73
N LEU A 120 -10.15 -5.93 0.39
CA LEU A 120 -9.94 -5.27 1.68
C LEU A 120 -8.74 -4.33 1.62
N ALA A 121 -7.63 -4.77 1.04
CA ALA A 121 -6.44 -3.93 0.85
C ALA A 121 -6.74 -2.70 -0.04
N ILE A 122 -7.49 -2.87 -1.13
CA ILE A 122 -7.94 -1.75 -1.98
C ILE A 122 -8.81 -0.77 -1.19
N GLY A 123 -9.76 -1.26 -0.40
CA GLY A 123 -10.61 -0.41 0.45
C GLY A 123 -9.80 0.42 1.45
N ILE A 124 -8.80 -0.20 2.09
CA ILE A 124 -7.89 0.49 3.01
C ILE A 124 -7.06 1.53 2.26
N SER A 125 -6.50 1.19 1.10
CA SER A 125 -5.76 2.12 0.24
C SER A 125 -6.61 3.34 -0.16
N LEU A 126 -7.86 3.13 -0.57
CA LEU A 126 -8.79 4.20 -0.91
C LEU A 126 -9.08 5.11 0.28
N ALA A 127 -9.28 4.54 1.47
CA ALA A 127 -9.46 5.31 2.69
C ALA A 127 -8.23 6.17 2.99
N LEU A 128 -7.02 5.61 2.91
CA LEU A 128 -5.76 6.35 3.10
C LEU A 128 -5.53 7.42 2.03
N LEU A 129 -5.94 7.17 0.79
CA LEU A 129 -5.93 8.18 -0.27
C LEU A 129 -6.85 9.36 0.02
N ALA A 130 -7.95 9.16 0.74
CA ALA A 130 -8.83 10.24 1.16
C ALA A 130 -8.29 10.97 2.40
N VAL A 131 -7.97 10.24 3.47
CA VAL A 131 -7.69 10.80 4.81
C VAL A 131 -6.20 11.10 5.09
N GLY A 132 -5.28 10.49 4.34
CA GLY A 132 -3.83 10.59 4.55
C GLY A 132 -3.30 9.70 5.69
N GLY A 133 -2.09 10.00 6.18
CA GLY A 133 -1.36 9.21 7.18
C GLY A 133 -1.90 9.20 8.63
N GLY A 134 -2.83 10.06 9.00
CA GLY A 134 -3.33 10.16 10.37
C GLY A 134 -2.26 10.58 11.39
N ARG A 135 -2.52 10.25 12.66
CA ARG A 135 -1.60 10.48 13.78
C ARG A 135 -0.26 9.75 13.61
N TRP A 136 0.77 10.35 14.20
CA TRP A 136 2.15 9.84 14.22
C TRP A 136 2.74 9.54 12.84
N SER A 137 2.25 10.20 11.81
CA SER A 137 2.80 10.10 10.46
C SER A 137 3.94 11.10 10.29
N VAL A 138 4.98 10.71 9.55
CA VAL A 138 6.03 11.62 9.10
C VAL A 138 5.43 12.75 8.25
N ASP A 139 4.41 12.46 7.44
CA ASP A 139 3.65 13.46 6.67
C ASP A 139 3.07 14.58 7.56
N GLY A 140 2.50 14.19 8.71
CA GLY A 140 1.99 15.13 9.71
C GLY A 140 3.11 15.96 10.35
N ALA A 141 4.25 15.34 10.69
CA ALA A 141 5.42 16.03 11.23
C ALA A 141 5.98 17.06 10.23
N ILE A 142 6.09 16.71 8.95
CA ILE A 142 6.52 17.62 7.87
C ILE A 142 5.53 18.78 7.72
N THR A 143 4.22 18.50 7.72
CA THR A 143 3.18 19.53 7.60
C THR A 143 3.24 20.53 8.76
N ASN A 144 3.51 20.05 9.97
CA ASN A 144 3.69 20.90 11.15
C ASN A 144 4.96 21.76 11.05
N ALA A 145 6.08 21.16 10.65
CA ALA A 145 7.36 21.85 10.49
C ALA A 145 7.32 22.95 9.41
N LEU A 146 6.57 22.72 8.33
CA LEU A 146 6.37 23.71 7.25
C LEU A 146 5.39 24.85 7.64
N GLY A 147 4.92 24.92 8.89
CA GLY A 147 4.09 26.01 9.40
C GLY A 147 2.64 26.02 8.87
N TYR A 148 2.21 24.97 8.15
CA TYR A 148 0.86 24.91 7.56
C TYR A 148 -0.26 24.82 8.60
N ARG A 149 0.04 24.36 9.82
CA ARG A 149 -0.97 24.19 10.88
C ARG A 149 -1.31 25.49 11.62
N SER A 150 -0.36 26.42 11.75
CA SER A 150 -0.54 27.68 12.48
C SER A 150 -1.51 28.66 11.80
N ARG A 151 -1.56 28.69 10.46
CA ARG A 151 -2.38 29.66 9.70
C ARG A 151 -3.89 29.38 9.70
N ARG A 152 -4.34 28.19 10.11
CA ARG A 152 -5.77 27.84 10.20
C ARG A 152 -6.37 28.19 11.56
N GLU A 153 -5.61 28.07 12.64
CA GLU A 153 -6.07 28.40 14.00
C GLU A 153 -6.26 29.93 14.15
N THR A 154 -5.37 30.74 13.58
CA THR A 154 -5.52 32.21 13.61
C THR A 154 -6.70 32.73 12.78
N ARG A 155 -7.22 31.95 11.81
CA ARG A 155 -8.39 32.31 11.01
C ARG A 155 -9.71 31.88 11.62
N GLY A 156 -9.71 30.95 12.58
CA GLY A 156 -10.91 30.51 13.30
C GLY A 156 -11.27 31.37 14.52
N ILE A 157 -10.36 32.22 14.99
CA ILE A 157 -10.53 33.08 16.18
C ILE A 157 -11.00 34.51 15.79
N ARG A 158 -11.25 34.77 14.50
CA ARG A 158 -11.85 36.02 14.02
C ARG A 158 -13.22 35.78 13.40
N LEU A 159 -14.19 35.35 14.20
CA LEU A 159 -15.64 35.52 13.96
C LEU A 159 -16.32 35.79 15.30
#